data_AF-A0A7S0Y792-F1
#
_entry.id   AF-A0A7S0Y792-F1
#
_cell.length_a   1.000
_cell.length_b   1.000
_cell.length_c   1.000
_cell.angle_alpha   90.00
_cell.angle_beta   90.00
_cell.angle_gamma   90.00
#
_symmetry.space_group_name_H-M   'P 1'
#
loop_
_entity.id
_entity.type
_entity.pdbx_description
1 polymer ?
#
loop_
_entity_poly.entity_id
_entity_poly.type
_entity_poly.pdbx_seq_one_letter_code
_entity_poly.pdbx_strand_id
1 'polypeptide(L)'
;PDPPFKKCSQGHSHSAFHLLNQPEPLPAVPCPKCLESGTVPPYCFDLAWCRELFAKNNFGLSRQMICIRCGAAKRGSRVKLADILSPEIFVSYAVGESPKVDGYALSIRQRVEDLSDLVCWMRREPGDETIRAEGMKQSTCVLALLTDAYAASPEFRWEMRQAIEQCKFIIPVLLPGWTGANVAVAEGEGDINRWWYHGQSIVDQQTGISREAEPVLWSVLGQFPSPIDLRDEGLDPHTMRLEPDTKVENLLVQHLLQRFHRGGAVEQTMDQ
;
A
#
# COMPACT_ATOMS: atom_id res chain seq x y z
N PRO A 1 -18.41 -39.39 27.81
CA PRO A 1 -17.29 -38.51 28.20
C PRO A 1 -17.66 -37.06 27.90
N ASP A 2 -17.80 -36.23 28.93
CA ASP A 2 -18.07 -34.80 28.73
C ASP A 2 -16.89 -34.14 27.98
N PRO A 3 -17.14 -33.26 27.01
CA PRO A 3 -16.08 -32.63 26.24
C PRO A 3 -15.19 -31.78 27.16
N PRO A 4 -13.88 -31.66 26.88
CA PRO A 4 -12.99 -30.86 27.71
C PRO A 4 -13.42 -29.39 27.69
N PHE A 5 -13.71 -28.84 28.87
CA PHE A 5 -14.00 -27.43 29.08
C PHE A 5 -12.76 -26.73 29.65
N LYS A 6 -12.39 -25.57 29.10
CA LYS A 6 -11.38 -24.69 29.67
C LYS A 6 -12.08 -23.52 30.35
N LYS A 7 -11.83 -23.36 31.67
CA LYS A 7 -12.25 -22.16 32.40
C LYS A 7 -11.21 -21.06 32.21
N CYS A 8 -11.63 -19.87 31.80
CA CYS A 8 -10.75 -18.70 31.79
C CYS A 8 -10.65 -18.06 33.17
N SER A 9 -9.66 -17.18 33.37
CA SER A 9 -9.41 -16.47 34.64
C SER A 9 -10.55 -15.53 35.07
N GLN A 10 -11.55 -15.32 34.19
CA GLN A 10 -12.75 -14.53 34.46
C GLN A 10 -13.99 -15.41 34.74
N GLY A 11 -13.82 -16.72 34.91
CA GLY A 11 -14.90 -17.64 35.30
C GLY A 11 -15.77 -18.18 34.15
N HIS A 12 -15.53 -17.79 32.90
CA HIS A 12 -16.21 -18.37 31.74
C HIS A 12 -15.72 -19.80 31.48
N SER A 13 -16.64 -20.73 31.25
CA SER A 13 -16.34 -22.10 30.82
C SER A 13 -16.59 -22.20 29.32
N HIS A 14 -15.55 -22.43 28.53
CA HIS A 14 -15.68 -22.64 27.09
C HIS A 14 -15.40 -24.10 26.74
N SER A 15 -16.31 -24.74 25.99
CA SER A 15 -16.04 -26.04 25.39
C SER A 15 -15.10 -25.88 24.19
N ALA A 16 -14.36 -26.94 23.84
CA ALA A 16 -13.58 -26.96 22.60
C ALA A 16 -14.43 -26.59 21.38
N PHE A 17 -15.68 -27.09 21.32
CA PHE A 17 -16.64 -26.74 20.27
C PHE A 17 -16.99 -25.24 20.25
N HIS A 18 -17.16 -24.63 21.43
CA HIS A 18 -17.45 -23.20 21.53
C HIS A 18 -16.23 -22.36 21.12
N LEU A 19 -15.00 -22.80 21.42
CA LEU A 19 -13.78 -22.08 21.02
C LEU A 19 -13.52 -22.16 19.51
N LEU A 20 -13.81 -23.31 18.90
CA LEU A 20 -13.62 -23.55 17.46
C LEU A 20 -14.72 -22.93 16.60
N ASN A 21 -15.91 -22.70 17.16
CA ASN A 21 -17.04 -22.07 16.47
C ASN A 21 -17.32 -20.64 16.94
N GLN A 22 -16.39 -19.99 17.66
CA GLN A 22 -16.50 -18.55 17.83
C GLN A 22 -16.38 -17.89 16.45
N PRO A 23 -17.13 -16.81 16.18
CA PRO A 23 -16.78 -15.95 15.06
C PRO A 23 -15.29 -15.62 15.15
N GLU A 24 -14.59 -15.64 14.01
CA GLU A 24 -13.16 -15.35 13.98
C GLU A 24 -12.87 -14.12 14.85
N PRO A 25 -11.86 -14.20 15.74
CA PRO A 25 -11.52 -13.07 16.57
C PRO A 25 -11.30 -11.87 15.65
N LEU A 26 -12.09 -10.80 15.86
CA LEU A 26 -11.96 -9.60 15.06
C LEU A 26 -10.49 -9.17 15.08
N PRO A 27 -9.86 -8.96 13.91
CA PRO A 27 -8.47 -8.59 13.86
C PRO A 27 -8.28 -7.28 14.62
N ALA A 28 -7.30 -7.26 15.53
CA ALA A 28 -7.12 -6.18 16.48
C ALA A 28 -5.65 -5.79 16.60
N VAL A 29 -5.40 -4.49 16.72
CA VAL A 29 -4.04 -3.92 16.78
C VAL A 29 -3.75 -3.43 18.19
N PRO A 30 -2.67 -3.88 18.84
CA PRO A 30 -2.34 -3.44 20.18
C PRO A 30 -1.96 -1.95 20.21
N CYS A 31 -2.30 -1.27 21.30
CA CYS A 31 -1.93 0.11 21.52
C CYS A 31 -0.41 0.24 21.68
N PRO A 32 0.27 1.04 20.83
CA PRO A 32 1.73 1.18 20.87
C PRO A 32 2.21 1.68 22.24
N LYS A 33 1.52 2.65 22.83
CA LYS A 33 1.84 3.15 24.18
C LYS A 33 1.68 2.07 25.26
N CYS A 34 0.69 1.17 25.15
CA CYS A 34 0.56 0.05 26.08
C CYS A 34 1.75 -0.90 25.96
N LEU A 35 2.18 -1.19 24.73
CA LEU A 35 3.34 -2.04 24.45
C LEU A 35 4.64 -1.42 24.99
N GLU A 36 4.91 -0.15 24.69
CA GLU A 36 6.10 0.59 25.17
C GLU A 36 6.23 0.57 26.69
N SER A 37 5.09 0.56 27.40
CA SER A 37 5.06 0.50 28.86
C SER A 37 5.07 -0.90 29.47
N GLY A 38 5.14 -1.96 28.65
CA GLY A 38 5.07 -3.34 29.12
C GLY A 38 3.73 -3.74 29.75
N THR A 39 2.61 -3.09 29.37
CA THR A 39 1.29 -3.44 29.91
C THR A 39 0.78 -4.75 29.29
N VAL A 40 0.50 -5.77 30.12
CA VAL A 40 0.00 -7.08 29.66
C VAL A 40 -1.39 -7.39 30.27
N PRO A 41 -2.42 -7.69 29.45
CA PRO A 41 -2.46 -7.51 28.00
C PRO A 41 -2.53 -6.00 27.64
N PRO A 42 -2.06 -5.58 26.46
CA PRO A 42 -2.27 -4.23 25.98
C PRO A 42 -3.77 -3.97 25.72
N TYR A 43 -4.16 -2.70 25.61
CA TYR A 43 -5.44 -2.35 25.00
C TYR A 43 -5.34 -2.60 23.50
N CYS A 44 -6.37 -3.16 22.86
CA CYS A 44 -6.38 -3.41 21.43
C CYS A 44 -7.46 -2.55 20.75
N PHE A 45 -7.13 -2.00 19.58
CA PHE A 45 -8.05 -1.30 18.70
C PHE A 45 -8.59 -2.26 17.65
N ASP A 46 -9.83 -2.05 17.22
CA ASP A 46 -10.44 -2.78 16.11
C ASP A 46 -9.76 -2.41 14.78
N LEU A 47 -9.18 -3.39 14.08
CA LEU A 47 -8.40 -3.15 12.85
C LEU A 47 -9.29 -2.59 11.73
N ALA A 48 -10.50 -3.14 11.55
CA ALA A 48 -11.41 -2.72 10.50
C ALA A 48 -11.82 -1.25 10.67
N TRP A 49 -12.14 -0.86 11.90
CA TRP A 49 -12.45 0.52 12.25
C TRP A 49 -11.25 1.44 12.09
N CYS A 50 -10.05 1.01 12.50
CA CYS A 50 -8.83 1.76 12.26
C CYS A 50 -8.58 1.99 10.76
N ARG A 51 -8.73 0.96 9.92
CA ARG A 51 -8.57 1.05 8.46
C ARG A 51 -9.60 1.98 7.83
N GLU A 52 -10.87 1.84 8.22
CA GLU A 52 -11.95 2.71 7.76
C GLU A 52 -11.68 4.18 8.12
N LEU A 53 -11.25 4.46 9.36
CA LEU A 53 -10.90 5.81 9.80
C LEU A 53 -9.69 6.38 9.05
N PHE A 54 -8.71 5.53 8.73
CA PHE A 54 -7.55 5.89 7.95
C PHE A 54 -7.94 6.23 6.49
N ALA A 55 -8.82 5.41 5.90
CA ALA A 55 -9.29 5.56 4.52
C ALA A 55 -10.22 6.75 4.29
N LYS A 56 -11.08 7.10 5.25
CA LYS A 56 -12.12 8.11 5.05
C LYS A 56 -11.62 9.54 4.84
N ASN A 57 -10.40 9.89 5.27
CA ASN A 57 -10.10 11.31 5.49
C ASN A 57 -8.72 11.85 5.10
N ASN A 58 -7.76 11.16 4.49
CA ASN A 58 -6.37 11.66 4.26
C ASN A 58 -5.62 12.20 5.53
N PHE A 59 -6.30 12.27 6.68
CA PHE A 59 -5.86 12.80 7.97
C PHE A 59 -5.54 11.67 8.96
N GLY A 60 -5.23 10.45 8.48
CA GLY A 60 -4.83 9.32 9.34
C GLY A 60 -3.67 9.66 10.29
N LEU A 61 -2.90 10.70 9.96
CA LEU A 61 -1.78 11.23 10.73
C LEU A 61 -2.16 12.11 11.93
N SER A 62 -3.21 12.93 11.79
CA SER A 62 -3.66 13.86 12.84
C SER A 62 -4.79 13.27 13.68
N ARG A 63 -5.50 12.26 13.15
CA ARG A 63 -6.53 11.55 13.90
C ARG A 63 -5.95 10.77 15.06
N GLN A 64 -6.63 10.87 16.18
CA GLN A 64 -6.24 10.23 17.42
C GLN A 64 -7.33 9.27 17.87
N MET A 65 -6.92 8.07 18.24
CA MET A 65 -7.73 7.06 18.89
C MET A 65 -7.61 7.18 20.41
N ILE A 66 -8.66 6.76 21.13
CA ILE A 66 -8.68 6.80 22.59
C ILE A 66 -8.32 5.41 23.15
N CYS A 67 -7.20 5.33 23.86
CA CYS A 67 -6.82 4.19 24.68
C CYS A 67 -7.25 4.43 26.14
N ILE A 68 -8.27 3.71 26.59
CA ILE A 68 -8.78 3.81 27.97
C ILE A 68 -7.72 3.37 28.99
N ARG A 69 -6.86 2.39 28.66
CA ARG A 69 -5.78 1.93 29.56
C ARG A 69 -4.70 2.98 29.75
N CYS A 70 -4.28 3.67 28.69
CA CYS A 70 -3.33 4.78 28.81
C CYS A 70 -3.94 5.96 29.57
N GLY A 71 -5.25 6.22 29.40
CA GLY A 71 -5.98 7.19 30.20
C GLY A 71 -5.97 6.85 31.69
N ALA A 72 -6.34 5.63 32.06
CA ALA A 72 -6.34 5.15 33.45
C ALA A 72 -4.93 5.20 34.08
N ALA A 73 -3.90 4.90 33.29
CA ALA A 73 -2.50 4.94 33.72
C ALA A 73 -1.88 6.36 33.70
N LYS A 74 -2.64 7.42 33.40
CA LYS A 74 -2.18 8.81 33.29
C LYS A 74 -1.05 9.04 32.26
N ARG A 75 -0.99 8.23 31.19
CA ARG A 75 0.01 8.32 30.10
C ARG A 75 -0.50 9.08 28.86
N GLY A 76 -1.64 9.73 28.99
CA GLY A 76 -2.37 10.37 27.89
C GLY A 76 -3.19 9.34 27.10
N SER A 77 -4.51 9.54 27.05
CA SER A 77 -5.45 8.62 26.41
C SER A 77 -5.41 8.66 24.89
N ARG A 78 -4.89 9.74 24.29
CA ARG A 78 -4.87 9.93 22.84
C ARG A 78 -3.64 9.27 22.20
N VAL A 79 -3.86 8.47 21.16
CA VAL A 79 -2.84 7.74 20.40
C VAL A 79 -3.03 8.09 18.93
N LYS A 80 -1.99 8.44 18.18
CA LYS A 80 -2.18 8.77 16.77
C LYS A 80 -2.56 7.51 16.00
N LEU A 81 -3.46 7.64 15.05
CA LEU A 81 -3.90 6.51 14.24
C LEU A 81 -2.75 5.94 13.39
N ALA A 82 -1.84 6.79 12.90
CA ALA A 82 -0.62 6.34 12.21
C ALA A 82 0.38 5.59 13.12
N ASP A 83 0.34 5.78 14.44
CA ASP A 83 1.15 4.99 15.38
C ASP A 83 0.52 3.60 15.62
N ILE A 84 -0.77 3.44 15.29
CA ILE A 84 -1.52 2.18 15.41
C ILE A 84 -1.43 1.41 14.09
N LEU A 85 -1.76 2.07 12.97
CA LEU A 85 -1.62 1.54 11.62
C LEU A 85 -0.44 2.22 10.95
N SER A 86 0.69 1.52 10.85
CA SER A 86 1.84 2.01 10.10
C SER A 86 1.55 1.85 8.61
N PRO A 87 1.39 2.93 7.84
CA PRO A 87 1.22 2.83 6.39
C PRO A 87 2.56 2.43 5.76
N GLU A 88 2.65 1.20 5.27
CA GLU A 88 3.92 0.68 4.74
C GLU A 88 4.09 0.98 3.24
N ILE A 89 2.98 1.21 2.54
CA ILE A 89 2.94 1.39 1.09
C ILE A 89 2.41 2.78 0.76
N PHE A 90 3.16 3.55 -0.02
CA PHE A 90 2.69 4.78 -0.62
C PHE A 90 2.26 4.53 -2.06
N VAL A 91 0.96 4.71 -2.35
CA VAL A 91 0.42 4.61 -3.70
C VAL A 91 0.55 5.98 -4.38
N SER A 92 1.53 6.08 -5.27
CA SER A 92 1.84 7.28 -6.06
C SER A 92 1.25 7.12 -7.45
N TYR A 93 0.37 8.04 -7.84
CA TYR A 93 -0.36 7.97 -9.11
C TYR A 93 -0.90 9.33 -9.52
N ALA A 94 -1.22 9.51 -10.81
CA ALA A 94 -1.73 10.76 -11.35
C ALA A 94 -3.19 11.06 -10.96
N VAL A 95 -3.39 11.48 -9.71
CA VAL A 95 -4.71 11.79 -9.13
C VAL A 95 -5.50 12.76 -10.02
N GLY A 96 -6.71 12.37 -10.40
CA GLY A 96 -7.60 13.19 -11.22
C GLY A 96 -7.21 13.31 -12.70
N GLU A 97 -6.21 12.55 -13.17
CA GLU A 97 -5.91 12.44 -14.62
C GLU A 97 -7.11 11.89 -15.38
N SER A 98 -7.65 10.76 -14.92
CA SER A 98 -8.84 10.14 -15.50
C SER A 98 -9.56 9.26 -14.49
N PRO A 99 -10.89 9.06 -14.62
CA PRO A 99 -11.63 8.12 -13.77
C PRO A 99 -11.07 6.70 -13.80
N LYS A 100 -10.45 6.30 -14.92
CA LYS A 100 -9.84 4.98 -15.08
C LYS A 100 -8.60 4.83 -14.20
N VAL A 101 -7.72 5.83 -14.19
CA VAL A 101 -6.50 5.85 -13.37
C VAL A 101 -6.84 5.87 -11.87
N ASP A 102 -7.82 6.70 -11.48
CA ASP A 102 -8.35 6.70 -10.10
C ASP A 102 -8.94 5.33 -9.72
N GLY A 103 -9.64 4.67 -10.65
CA GLY A 103 -10.18 3.32 -10.49
C GLY A 103 -9.10 2.27 -10.22
N TYR A 104 -8.01 2.26 -11.01
CA TYR A 104 -6.88 1.35 -10.75
C TYR A 104 -6.27 1.60 -9.38
N ALA A 105 -6.00 2.86 -9.02
CA ALA A 105 -5.39 3.19 -7.73
C ALA A 105 -6.24 2.69 -6.55
N LEU A 106 -7.56 2.95 -6.61
CA LEU A 106 -8.52 2.49 -5.59
C LEU A 106 -8.60 0.97 -5.53
N SER A 107 -8.70 0.31 -6.70
CA SER A 107 -8.83 -1.14 -6.77
C SER A 107 -7.57 -1.85 -6.27
N ILE A 108 -6.40 -1.38 -6.69
CA ILE A 108 -5.11 -1.93 -6.25
C ILE A 108 -4.96 -1.76 -4.75
N ARG A 109 -5.21 -0.55 -4.23
CA ARG A 109 -5.18 -0.30 -2.79
C ARG A 109 -6.07 -1.28 -2.03
N GLN A 110 -7.34 -1.38 -2.44
CA GLN A 110 -8.30 -2.24 -1.78
C GLN A 110 -7.79 -3.68 -1.76
N ARG A 111 -7.28 -4.16 -2.89
CA ARG A 111 -6.81 -5.53 -2.99
C ARG A 111 -5.58 -5.82 -2.14
N VAL A 112 -4.63 -4.88 -2.08
CA VAL A 112 -3.47 -5.00 -1.19
C VAL A 112 -3.92 -5.06 0.28
N GLU A 113 -4.84 -4.21 0.70
CA GLU A 113 -5.37 -4.20 2.08
C GLU A 113 -6.24 -5.43 2.39
N ASP A 114 -6.88 -6.04 1.39
CA ASP A 114 -7.72 -7.24 1.54
C ASP A 114 -6.88 -8.54 1.55
N LEU A 115 -5.82 -8.62 0.74
CA LEU A 115 -4.97 -9.81 0.61
C LEU A 115 -3.74 -9.80 1.54
N SER A 116 -3.47 -8.68 2.20
CA SER A 116 -2.36 -8.55 3.13
C SER A 116 -2.73 -7.73 4.36
N ASP A 117 -1.92 -7.84 5.41
CA ASP A 117 -2.09 -6.99 6.60
C ASP A 117 -1.55 -5.57 6.39
N LEU A 118 -1.01 -5.27 5.21
CA LEU A 118 -0.38 -4.00 4.87
C LEU A 118 -1.42 -2.88 4.76
N VAL A 119 -1.01 -1.67 5.14
CA VAL A 119 -1.85 -0.46 5.06
C VAL A 119 -1.29 0.47 3.99
N CYS A 120 -2.16 0.89 3.09
CA CYS A 120 -1.80 1.76 1.98
C CYS A 120 -2.08 3.23 2.31
N TRP A 121 -1.07 4.06 2.11
CA TRP A 121 -1.20 5.50 1.98
C TRP A 121 -1.59 5.84 0.53
N MET A 122 -2.68 6.57 0.34
CA MET A 122 -3.11 7.00 -0.99
C MET A 122 -3.81 8.35 -0.91
N ARG A 123 -3.34 9.31 -1.72
CA ARG A 123 -3.95 10.63 -1.86
C ARG A 123 -5.25 10.53 -2.66
N ARG A 124 -6.30 11.23 -2.23
CA ARG A 124 -7.59 11.31 -2.96
C ARG A 124 -7.85 12.65 -3.64
N GLU A 125 -7.16 13.71 -3.24
CA GLU A 125 -7.36 15.07 -3.77
C GLU A 125 -6.01 15.77 -4.00
N PRO A 126 -5.86 16.59 -5.06
CA PRO A 126 -4.65 17.37 -5.29
C PRO A 126 -4.49 18.47 -4.22
N GLY A 127 -3.24 18.92 -4.00
CA GLY A 127 -2.96 20.17 -3.26
C GLY A 127 -2.55 20.08 -1.79
N ASP A 128 -2.51 18.91 -1.15
CA ASP A 128 -1.97 18.80 0.23
C ASP A 128 -0.53 18.27 0.26
N GLU A 129 0.44 19.18 0.08
CA GLU A 129 1.85 18.85 0.04
C GLU A 129 2.38 18.29 1.37
N THR A 130 1.84 18.76 2.49
CA THR A 130 2.30 18.33 3.83
C THR A 130 1.87 16.90 4.13
N ILE A 131 0.61 16.58 3.83
CA ILE A 131 0.07 15.23 3.95
C ILE A 131 0.80 14.28 3.00
N ARG A 132 1.08 14.71 1.76
CA ARG A 132 1.85 13.94 0.78
C ARG A 132 3.26 13.62 1.29
N ALA A 133 3.99 14.63 1.77
CA ALA A 133 5.35 14.46 2.27
C ALA A 133 5.43 13.53 3.47
N GLU A 134 4.47 13.63 4.39
CA GLU A 134 4.43 12.73 5.56
C GLU A 134 4.10 11.30 5.16
N GLY A 135 3.15 11.08 4.24
CA GLY A 135 2.86 9.75 3.70
C GLY A 135 4.08 9.09 3.05
N MET A 136 4.83 9.84 2.24
CA MET A 136 6.08 9.38 1.64
C MET A 136 7.12 9.03 2.72
N LYS A 137 7.25 9.88 3.75
CA LYS A 137 8.20 9.67 4.83
C LYS A 137 7.93 8.38 5.62
N GLN A 138 6.67 8.12 5.97
CA GLN A 138 6.28 6.97 6.78
C GLN A 138 6.32 5.64 6.02
N SER A 139 6.03 5.69 4.72
CA SER A 139 6.01 4.47 3.90
C SER A 139 7.41 3.93 3.66
N THR A 140 7.54 2.62 3.52
CA THR A 140 8.82 1.96 3.21
C THR A 140 8.88 1.47 1.75
N CYS A 141 7.71 1.28 1.15
CA CYS A 141 7.50 0.91 -0.23
C CYS A 141 6.69 2.00 -0.95
N VAL A 142 6.99 2.24 -2.22
CA VAL A 142 6.24 3.12 -3.12
C VAL A 142 5.73 2.28 -4.27
N LEU A 143 4.41 2.23 -4.43
CA LEU A 143 3.76 1.69 -5.60
C LEU A 143 3.55 2.84 -6.59
N ALA A 144 4.34 2.87 -7.65
CA ALA A 144 4.31 3.93 -8.66
C ALA A 144 3.44 3.50 -9.84
N LEU A 145 2.22 4.05 -9.93
CA LEU A 145 1.29 3.81 -11.02
C LEU A 145 1.57 4.80 -12.16
N LEU A 146 2.28 4.33 -13.17
CA LEU A 146 2.87 5.14 -14.22
C LEU A 146 1.92 5.28 -15.42
N THR A 147 1.72 6.54 -15.82
CA THR A 147 1.10 7.00 -17.06
C THR A 147 1.97 8.09 -17.68
N ASP A 148 1.74 8.47 -18.93
CA ASP A 148 2.47 9.59 -19.52
C ASP A 148 2.20 10.90 -18.74
N ALA A 149 0.98 11.09 -18.25
CA ALA A 149 0.63 12.25 -17.42
C ALA A 149 1.33 12.25 -16.06
N TYR A 150 1.54 11.06 -15.46
CA TYR A 150 2.36 10.93 -14.26
C TYR A 150 3.77 11.46 -14.50
N ALA A 151 4.44 10.99 -15.56
CA ALA A 151 5.81 11.41 -15.88
C ALA A 151 5.89 12.90 -16.25
N ALA A 152 4.86 13.43 -16.90
CA ALA A 152 4.75 14.84 -17.27
C ALA A 152 4.50 15.78 -16.08
N SER A 153 3.97 15.29 -14.96
CA SER A 153 3.54 16.12 -13.84
C SER A 153 4.70 16.50 -12.90
N PRO A 154 4.87 17.79 -12.56
CA PRO A 154 5.84 18.22 -11.54
C PRO A 154 5.60 17.60 -10.16
N GLU A 155 4.34 17.38 -9.78
CA GLU A 155 3.99 16.83 -8.47
C GLU A 155 4.47 15.38 -8.30
N PHE A 156 4.22 14.54 -9.32
CA PHE A 156 4.57 13.12 -9.26
C PHE A 156 6.05 12.88 -9.53
N ARG A 157 6.69 13.77 -10.29
CA ARG A 157 8.16 13.84 -10.36
C ARG A 157 8.77 14.16 -9.00
N TRP A 158 8.19 15.09 -8.24
CA TRP A 158 8.62 15.34 -6.86
C TRP A 158 8.47 14.08 -5.99
N GLU A 159 7.34 13.37 -6.06
CA GLU A 159 7.12 12.13 -5.29
C GLU A 159 8.17 11.06 -5.65
N MET A 160 8.43 10.85 -6.94
CA MET A 160 9.44 9.90 -7.41
C MET A 160 10.84 10.27 -6.92
N ARG A 161 11.21 11.55 -6.98
CA ARG A 161 12.49 12.03 -6.45
C ARG A 161 12.60 11.76 -4.95
N GLN A 162 11.56 12.08 -4.19
CA GLN A 162 11.54 11.81 -2.74
C GLN A 162 11.65 10.31 -2.42
N ALA A 163 11.00 9.46 -3.21
CA ALA A 163 11.13 8.01 -3.05
C ALA A 163 12.57 7.55 -3.24
N ILE A 164 13.27 8.08 -4.25
CA ILE A 164 14.67 7.76 -4.54
C ILE A 164 15.60 8.30 -3.44
N GLU A 165 15.47 9.58 -3.08
CA GLU A 165 16.31 10.23 -2.05
C GLU A 165 16.19 9.57 -0.68
N GLN A 166 14.99 9.06 -0.35
CA GLN A 166 14.73 8.36 0.91
C GLN A 166 14.96 6.85 0.81
N CYS A 167 15.57 6.37 -0.28
CA CYS A 167 15.88 4.95 -0.53
C CYS A 167 14.67 4.02 -0.34
N LYS A 168 13.48 4.46 -0.76
CA LYS A 168 12.26 3.64 -0.70
C LYS A 168 12.36 2.48 -1.69
N PHE A 169 11.70 1.37 -1.38
CA PHE A 169 11.53 0.30 -2.35
C PHE A 169 10.43 0.69 -3.35
N ILE A 170 10.72 0.70 -4.66
CA ILE A 170 9.77 1.13 -5.68
C ILE A 170 9.26 -0.10 -6.44
N ILE A 171 7.94 -0.23 -6.54
CA ILE A 171 7.27 -1.20 -7.41
C ILE A 171 6.62 -0.40 -8.55
N PRO A 172 7.19 -0.42 -9.76
CA PRO A 172 6.62 0.26 -10.90
C PRO A 172 5.46 -0.54 -11.50
N VAL A 173 4.37 0.14 -11.81
CA VAL A 173 3.17 -0.44 -12.44
C VAL A 173 2.81 0.40 -13.65
N LEU A 174 2.73 -0.18 -14.83
CA LEU A 174 2.35 0.53 -16.06
C LEU A 174 0.83 0.49 -16.19
N LEU A 175 0.18 1.65 -16.18
CA LEU A 175 -1.26 1.77 -16.40
C LEU A 175 -1.58 2.12 -17.86
N PRO A 176 -2.84 1.87 -18.31
CA PRO A 176 -3.31 2.40 -19.58
C PRO A 176 -3.10 3.91 -19.64
N GLY A 177 -2.38 4.38 -20.67
CA GLY A 177 -1.91 5.76 -20.76
C GLY A 177 -0.38 5.91 -20.69
N TRP A 178 0.36 4.83 -20.38
CA TRP A 178 1.80 4.75 -20.60
C TRP A 178 2.10 4.27 -22.03
N THR A 179 2.50 5.19 -22.90
CA THR A 179 2.67 4.91 -24.35
C THR A 179 4.05 4.39 -24.74
N GLY A 180 4.99 4.34 -23.79
CA GLY A 180 6.30 3.76 -23.99
C GLY A 180 6.21 2.34 -24.54
N ALA A 181 7.03 2.05 -25.55
CA ALA A 181 6.94 0.88 -26.42
C ALA A 181 6.52 -0.40 -25.68
N ASN A 182 5.60 -1.14 -26.31
CA ASN A 182 5.04 -2.40 -25.85
C ASN A 182 6.08 -3.26 -25.11
N VAL A 183 5.80 -3.61 -23.85
CA VAL A 183 6.30 -4.81 -23.15
C VAL A 183 5.73 -6.07 -23.85
N ALA A 184 5.57 -6.04 -25.17
CA ALA A 184 5.23 -7.20 -25.96
C ALA A 184 6.48 -8.06 -26.03
N VAL A 185 6.39 -9.19 -25.34
CA VAL A 185 7.23 -10.37 -25.48
C VAL A 185 7.28 -10.74 -26.96
N ALA A 186 8.22 -10.18 -27.70
CA ALA A 186 8.61 -10.65 -29.00
C ALA A 186 9.95 -11.37 -28.80
N GLU A 187 9.93 -12.66 -29.09
CA GLU A 187 11.09 -13.54 -29.12
C GLU A 187 12.26 -12.84 -29.85
N GLY A 188 13.29 -12.44 -29.09
CA GLY A 188 14.51 -11.83 -29.61
C GLY A 188 14.83 -10.46 -29.01
N GLU A 189 15.60 -10.45 -27.91
CA GLU A 189 16.45 -9.32 -27.46
C GLU A 189 15.81 -7.91 -27.43
N GLY A 190 14.53 -7.81 -27.08
CA GLY A 190 13.93 -6.56 -26.61
C GLY A 190 14.31 -6.32 -25.15
N ASP A 191 15.30 -5.45 -24.91
CA ASP A 191 15.90 -5.20 -23.61
C ASP A 191 14.87 -4.63 -22.60
N ILE A 192 14.23 -5.53 -21.84
CA ILE A 192 13.31 -5.21 -20.72
C ILE A 192 13.95 -4.25 -19.70
N ASN A 193 15.27 -4.03 -19.79
CA ASN A 193 16.06 -3.12 -18.97
C ASN A 193 15.90 -1.62 -19.31
N ARG A 194 14.98 -1.25 -20.22
CA ARG A 194 14.88 0.12 -20.76
C ARG A 194 13.50 0.78 -20.70
N TRP A 195 12.50 0.16 -20.08
CA TRP A 195 11.14 0.72 -19.99
C TRP A 195 11.10 2.14 -19.36
N TRP A 196 12.02 2.43 -18.45
CA TRP A 196 12.14 3.72 -17.75
C TRP A 196 12.64 4.86 -18.64
N TYR A 197 13.24 4.58 -19.81
CA TYR A 197 13.66 5.63 -20.75
C TYR A 197 12.49 6.46 -21.27
N HIS A 198 11.29 5.86 -21.35
CA HIS A 198 10.10 6.58 -21.80
C HIS A 198 9.78 7.75 -20.85
N GLY A 199 9.83 7.52 -19.54
CA GLY A 199 9.65 8.57 -18.53
C GLY A 199 10.65 9.72 -18.68
N GLN A 200 11.92 9.39 -18.96
CA GLN A 200 12.95 10.40 -19.27
C GLN A 200 12.61 11.19 -20.54
N SER A 201 12.19 10.49 -21.60
CA SER A 201 11.87 11.11 -22.89
C SER A 201 10.71 12.09 -22.81
N ILE A 202 9.69 11.80 -21.99
CA ILE A 202 8.56 12.72 -21.74
C ILE A 202 9.07 14.03 -21.13
N VAL A 203 9.96 13.93 -20.12
CA VAL A 203 10.53 15.12 -19.47
C VAL A 203 11.39 15.92 -20.44
N ASP A 204 12.22 15.24 -21.24
CA ASP A 204 13.11 15.89 -22.21
C ASP A 204 12.36 16.64 -23.32
N GLN A 205 11.15 16.16 -23.68
CA GLN A 205 10.29 16.78 -24.69
C GLN A 205 9.51 18.00 -24.16
N GLN A 206 9.42 18.18 -22.85
CA GLN A 206 8.71 19.32 -22.26
C GLN A 206 9.54 20.61 -22.34
N THR A 207 9.33 21.38 -23.41
CA THR A 207 9.94 22.70 -23.57
C THR A 207 9.38 23.70 -22.56
N GLY A 208 10.23 24.35 -21.76
CA GLY A 208 9.83 25.48 -20.91
C GLY A 208 9.50 25.17 -19.45
N ILE A 209 9.76 23.95 -18.98
CA ILE A 209 9.76 23.69 -17.53
C ILE A 209 10.96 24.42 -16.93
N SER A 210 10.72 25.25 -15.90
CA SER A 210 11.79 25.89 -15.15
C SER A 210 12.81 24.83 -14.74
N ARG A 211 14.07 25.00 -15.19
CA ARG A 211 15.22 24.14 -14.82
C ARG A 211 15.50 24.12 -13.31
N GLU A 212 14.71 24.82 -12.51
CA GLU A 212 14.77 24.88 -11.05
C GLU A 212 14.12 23.68 -10.35
N ALA A 213 13.26 22.91 -11.03
CA ALA A 213 12.83 21.62 -10.50
C ALA A 213 13.92 20.58 -10.82
N GLU A 214 14.63 20.12 -9.80
CA GLU A 214 15.68 19.09 -9.95
C GLU A 214 15.16 17.88 -10.74
N PRO A 215 15.93 17.38 -11.72
CA PRO A 215 15.49 16.31 -12.60
C PRO A 215 15.33 14.98 -11.84
N VAL A 216 14.25 14.25 -12.13
CA VAL A 216 14.10 12.86 -11.67
C VAL A 216 15.06 11.98 -12.45
N LEU A 217 15.90 11.23 -11.74
CA LEU A 217 16.79 10.24 -12.35
C LEU A 217 16.00 8.96 -12.69
N TRP A 218 15.24 8.97 -13.78
CA TRP A 218 14.42 7.84 -14.22
C TRP A 218 15.23 6.55 -14.42
N SER A 219 16.52 6.65 -14.73
CA SER A 219 17.43 5.50 -14.84
C SER A 219 17.56 4.68 -13.56
N VAL A 220 17.31 5.28 -12.38
CA VAL A 220 17.30 4.55 -11.10
C VAL A 220 16.21 3.50 -11.08
N LEU A 221 15.11 3.68 -11.82
CA LEU A 221 14.04 2.69 -11.93
C LEU A 221 14.52 1.36 -12.53
N GLY A 222 15.59 1.36 -13.32
CA GLY A 222 16.22 0.14 -13.83
C GLY A 222 16.84 -0.77 -12.76
N GLN A 223 16.95 -0.31 -11.51
CA GLN A 223 17.46 -1.10 -10.38
C GLN A 223 16.34 -1.85 -9.61
N PHE A 224 15.08 -1.51 -9.88
CA PHE A 224 13.91 -2.14 -9.24
C PHE A 224 13.40 -3.32 -10.08
N PRO A 225 12.48 -4.15 -9.54
CA PRO A 225 11.87 -5.22 -10.31
C PRO A 225 11.27 -4.72 -11.62
N SER A 226 11.20 -5.61 -12.61
CA SER A 226 10.49 -5.35 -13.87
C SER A 226 9.08 -4.82 -13.58
N PRO A 227 8.60 -3.86 -14.38
CA PRO A 227 7.34 -3.21 -14.09
C PRO A 227 6.18 -4.19 -14.28
N ILE A 228 5.19 -4.05 -13.41
CA ILE A 228 3.94 -4.79 -13.49
C ILE A 228 3.10 -4.12 -14.58
N ASP A 229 2.84 -4.82 -15.69
CA ASP A 229 2.10 -4.24 -16.81
C ASP A 229 0.59 -4.48 -16.66
N LEU A 230 -0.17 -3.40 -16.43
CA LEU A 230 -1.64 -3.39 -16.37
C LEU A 230 -2.27 -2.72 -17.60
N ARG A 231 -1.51 -2.43 -18.65
CA ARG A 231 -2.02 -1.71 -19.83
C ARG A 231 -3.08 -2.50 -20.59
N ASP A 232 -2.94 -3.83 -20.58
CA ASP A 232 -3.87 -4.76 -21.25
C ASP A 232 -4.96 -5.31 -20.32
N GLU A 233 -4.86 -5.08 -19.01
CA GLU A 233 -5.85 -5.52 -18.02
C GLU A 233 -6.99 -4.50 -17.94
N GLY A 234 -8.22 -4.94 -18.17
CA GLY A 234 -9.41 -4.10 -18.05
C GLY A 234 -9.77 -3.83 -16.59
N LEU A 235 -10.27 -2.63 -16.29
CA LEU A 235 -11.16 -2.47 -15.16
C LEU A 235 -12.55 -2.93 -15.59
N ASP A 236 -13.25 -3.65 -14.72
CA ASP A 236 -14.66 -3.92 -14.92
C ASP A 236 -15.39 -2.58 -15.06
N PRO A 237 -16.09 -2.34 -16.19
CA PRO A 237 -16.63 -1.02 -16.54
C PRO A 237 -17.80 -0.60 -15.63
N HIS A 238 -18.35 -1.52 -14.84
CA HIS A 238 -19.47 -1.25 -13.93
C HIS A 238 -19.02 -0.97 -12.50
N THR A 239 -17.96 -1.64 -12.06
CA THR A 239 -17.46 -1.60 -10.68
C THR A 239 -16.17 -0.78 -10.55
N MET A 240 -15.51 -0.47 -11.67
CA MET A 240 -14.20 0.19 -11.73
C MET A 240 -13.14 -0.55 -10.92
N ARG A 241 -13.27 -1.88 -10.84
CA ARG A 241 -12.36 -2.77 -10.11
C ARG A 241 -11.58 -3.63 -11.09
N LEU A 242 -10.35 -3.95 -10.71
CA LEU A 242 -9.59 -5.03 -11.33
C LEU A 242 -10.36 -6.34 -11.12
N GLU A 243 -10.38 -7.18 -12.15
CA GLU A 243 -10.92 -8.52 -12.00
C GLU A 243 -10.07 -9.30 -10.99
N PRO A 244 -10.70 -9.99 -10.02
CA PRO A 244 -9.98 -10.79 -9.05
C PRO A 244 -9.29 -11.98 -9.75
N ASP A 245 -8.19 -12.43 -9.17
CA ASP A 245 -7.41 -13.60 -9.58
C ASP A 245 -6.75 -13.48 -10.96
N THR A 246 -6.57 -12.25 -11.45
CA THR A 246 -5.74 -11.97 -12.62
C THR A 246 -4.27 -12.26 -12.34
N LYS A 247 -3.51 -12.58 -13.40
CA LYS A 247 -2.06 -12.82 -13.26
C LYS A 247 -1.35 -11.60 -12.67
N VAL A 248 -1.82 -10.41 -13.01
CA VAL A 248 -1.18 -9.16 -12.60
C VAL A 248 -1.46 -8.80 -11.15
N GLU A 249 -2.66 -9.10 -10.66
CA GLU A 249 -3.00 -9.01 -9.24
C GLU A 249 -2.13 -9.95 -8.39
N ASN A 250 -2.00 -11.21 -8.83
CA ASN A 250 -1.16 -12.19 -8.15
C ASN A 250 0.32 -11.75 -8.11
N LEU A 251 0.82 -11.18 -9.21
CA LEU A 251 2.19 -10.62 -9.26
C LEU A 251 2.35 -9.45 -8.29
N LEU A 252 1.43 -8.49 -8.27
CA LEU A 252 1.48 -7.35 -7.36
C LEU A 252 1.55 -7.81 -5.90
N VAL A 253 0.65 -8.71 -5.50
CA VAL A 253 0.58 -9.26 -4.15
C VAL A 253 1.85 -10.04 -3.85
N GLN A 254 2.33 -10.87 -4.77
CA GLN A 254 3.58 -11.62 -4.60
C GLN A 254 4.77 -10.69 -4.39
N HIS A 255 4.92 -9.61 -5.17
CA HIS A 255 6.00 -8.63 -5.01
C HIS A 255 5.96 -7.95 -3.64
N LEU A 256 4.76 -7.59 -3.17
CA LEU A 256 4.56 -7.01 -1.84
C LEU A 256 4.86 -8.04 -0.74
N LEU A 257 4.32 -9.25 -0.85
CA LEU A 257 4.53 -10.30 0.14
C LEU A 257 6.01 -10.72 0.24
N GLN A 258 6.70 -10.87 -0.90
CA GLN A 258 8.14 -11.13 -0.93
C GLN A 258 8.97 -10.01 -0.31
N ARG A 259 8.46 -8.78 -0.25
CA ARG A 259 9.14 -7.65 0.36
C ARG A 259 8.95 -7.59 1.87
N PHE A 260 7.73 -7.84 2.35
CA PHE A 260 7.36 -7.65 3.75
C PHE A 260 7.43 -8.95 4.59
N HIS A 261 7.26 -10.12 3.96
CA HIS A 261 7.18 -11.41 4.65
C HIS A 261 8.35 -12.36 4.35
N ARG A 262 9.58 -11.85 4.18
CA ARG A 262 10.82 -12.63 3.90
C ARG A 262 11.20 -13.73 4.92
N GLY A 263 10.30 -14.16 5.81
CA GLY A 263 10.46 -15.32 6.70
C GLY A 263 9.40 -16.42 6.55
N GLY A 264 8.38 -16.26 5.71
CA GLY A 264 7.40 -17.31 5.42
C GLY A 264 7.71 -17.96 4.08
N ALA A 265 8.03 -19.26 4.08
CA ALA A 265 8.14 -20.04 2.86
C ALA A 265 6.90 -19.78 1.99
N VAL A 266 7.10 -19.21 0.79
CA VAL A 266 6.15 -19.39 -0.30
C VAL A 266 6.30 -20.88 -0.63
N GLU A 267 5.47 -21.71 -0.01
CA GLU A 267 5.27 -23.07 -0.47
C GLU A 267 4.88 -22.97 -1.95
N GLN A 268 5.82 -23.39 -2.79
CA GLN A 268 5.53 -23.76 -4.14
C GLN A 268 4.48 -24.87 -4.10
N THR A 269 3.25 -24.56 -4.48
CA THR A 269 2.42 -25.57 -5.14
C THR A 269 2.62 -25.42 -6.63
N MET A 270 3.63 -26.14 -7.11
CA MET A 270 3.71 -26.67 -8.47
C MET A 270 2.50 -27.57 -8.74
N ASP A 271 2.06 -27.53 -10.00
CA ASP A 271 1.41 -28.59 -10.78
C ASP A 271 0.14 -29.25 -10.22
N GLN A 272 -0.99 -28.98 -10.88
CA GLN A 272 -1.79 -29.99 -11.61
C GLN A 272 -2.42 -29.39 -12.87
#